data_AF-A0A932X7M6-F1
#
_entry.id   AF-A0A932X7M6-F1
#
_cell.length_a   1.000
_cell.length_b   1.000
_cell.length_c   1.000
_cell.angle_alpha   90.00
_cell.angle_beta   90.00
_cell.angle_gamma   90.00
#
_symmetry.space_group_name_H-M   'P 1'
#
loop_
_entity.id
_entity.type
_entity.pdbx_description
1 polymer ?
#
loop_
_entity_poly.entity_id
_entity_poly.type
_entity_poly.pdbx_seq_one_letter_code
_entity_poly.pdbx_strand_id
1 'polypeptide(L)'
;MYNWSHIDEAAMKKADPEKYRLWRIAAIIEADCTDEKLDRQEVKAAWPHIKDEIDPWTRRAIEYVLWGTTSSLPANLTWWNKRPKTTSSLVGTT
;
A
#
# COMPACT_ATOMS: atom_id res chain seq x y z
N MET A 1 2.25 -11.03 -5.68
CA MET A 1 2.94 -11.22 -4.39
C MET A 1 2.51 -12.56 -3.79
N TYR A 2 3.48 -13.38 -3.35
CA TYR A 2 3.26 -14.74 -2.80
C TYR A 2 2.46 -14.67 -1.49
N ASN A 3 1.19 -15.08 -1.46
CA ASN A 3 0.28 -15.13 -0.29
C ASN A 3 0.93 -14.76 1.07
N TRP A 4 0.77 -13.49 1.48
CA TRP A 4 1.44 -12.88 2.65
C TRP A 4 0.78 -13.30 3.98
N SER A 5 -0.17 -14.23 3.93
CA SER A 5 -1.00 -14.70 5.04
C SER A 5 -0.24 -15.44 6.14
N HIS A 6 1.04 -15.78 5.91
CA HIS A 6 1.85 -16.61 6.81
C HIS A 6 3.30 -16.11 6.93
N ILE A 7 3.49 -14.82 7.23
CA ILE A 7 4.81 -14.28 7.55
C ILE A 7 4.93 -14.13 9.07
N ASP A 8 5.92 -14.82 9.66
CA ASP A 8 6.34 -14.56 11.03
C ASP A 8 7.13 -13.26 11.06
N GLU A 9 6.43 -12.16 11.33
CA GLU A 9 6.98 -10.81 11.39
C GLU A 9 8.13 -10.70 12.39
N ALA A 10 8.01 -11.34 13.56
CA ALA A 10 9.01 -11.26 14.61
C ALA A 10 10.31 -11.95 14.19
N ALA A 11 10.20 -13.12 13.55
CA ALA A 11 11.34 -13.83 13.00
C ALA A 11 12.01 -13.02 11.86
N MET A 12 11.21 -12.47 10.94
CA MET A 12 11.73 -11.68 9.82
C MET A 12 12.43 -10.40 10.30
N LYS A 13 11.82 -9.67 11.24
CA LYS A 13 12.41 -8.46 11.83
C LYS A 13 13.75 -8.73 12.51
N LYS A 14 13.92 -9.92 13.10
CA LYS A 14 15.18 -10.32 13.73
C LYS A 14 16.23 -10.78 12.73
N ALA A 15 15.83 -11.51 11.71
CA ALA A 15 16.74 -12.10 10.72
C ALA A 15 17.22 -11.06 9.69
N ASP A 16 16.31 -10.20 9.23
CA ASP A 16 16.58 -9.18 8.21
C ASP A 16 15.69 -7.95 8.43
N PRO A 17 16.15 -6.99 9.26
CA PRO A 17 15.39 -5.79 9.57
C PRO A 17 15.09 -4.91 8.34
N GLU A 18 15.95 -4.93 7.33
CA GLU A 18 15.79 -4.14 6.11
C GLU A 18 14.67 -4.71 5.25
N LYS A 19 14.69 -6.02 5.02
CA LYS A 19 13.62 -6.72 4.31
C LYS A 19 12.29 -6.59 5.05
N TYR A 20 12.30 -6.66 6.39
CA TYR A 20 11.11 -6.42 7.19
C TYR A 20 10.54 -5.01 6.96
N ARG A 21 11.40 -4.00 6.90
CA ARG A 21 10.98 -2.61 6.65
C ARG A 21 10.32 -2.44 5.27
N LEU A 22 10.92 -3.00 4.22
CA LEU A 22 10.36 -2.94 2.87
C LEU A 22 9.02 -3.67 2.78
N TRP A 23 8.96 -4.87 3.36
CA TRP A 23 7.75 -5.67 3.48
C TRP A 23 6.64 -4.90 4.20
N ARG A 24 6.94 -4.29 5.36
CA ARG A 24 5.97 -3.51 6.15
C ARG A 24 5.39 -2.38 5.31
N ILE A 25 6.24 -1.59 4.64
CA ILE A 25 5.75 -0.49 3.79
C ILE A 25 4.80 -1.01 2.71
N ALA A 26 5.15 -2.09 2.01
CA ALA A 26 4.30 -2.66 0.97
C ALA A 26 2.98 -3.21 1.51
N ALA A 27 3.01 -3.89 2.67
CA ALA A 27 1.83 -4.45 3.33
C ALA A 27 0.84 -3.35 3.75
N ILE A 28 1.34 -2.23 4.28
CA ILE A 28 0.51 -1.07 4.63
C ILE A 28 -0.15 -0.47 3.39
N ILE A 29 0.59 -0.37 2.27
CA ILE A 29 0.08 0.24 1.04
C ILE A 29 -1.00 -0.62 0.36
N GLU A 30 -0.82 -1.95 0.30
CA GLU A 30 -1.68 -2.84 -0.48
C GLU A 30 -2.86 -3.40 0.31
N ALA A 31 -2.63 -3.79 1.55
CA ALA A 31 -3.56 -4.63 2.29
C ALA A 31 -4.21 -3.91 3.48
N ASP A 32 -3.94 -2.60 3.66
CA ASP A 32 -4.39 -1.81 4.81
C ASP A 32 -4.22 -2.59 6.13
N CYS A 33 -3.10 -3.32 6.27
CA CYS A 33 -2.90 -4.28 7.38
C CYS A 33 -2.75 -3.63 8.77
N THR A 34 -2.77 -2.30 8.86
CA THR A 34 -2.51 -1.55 10.10
C THR A 34 -2.98 -0.10 9.98
N ASP A 35 -3.26 0.52 11.12
CA ASP A 35 -3.57 1.95 11.25
C ASP A 35 -2.29 2.84 11.31
N GLU A 36 -1.11 2.26 11.09
CA GLU A 36 0.16 2.98 11.07
C GLU A 36 0.24 3.98 9.91
N LYS A 37 0.56 5.25 10.23
CA LYS A 37 0.83 6.27 9.22
C LYS A 37 2.28 6.15 8.72
N LEU A 38 2.43 5.92 7.42
CA LEU A 38 3.73 5.90 6.75
C LEU A 38 4.36 7.30 6.67
N ASP A 39 5.65 7.39 6.97
CA ASP A 39 6.43 8.61 6.71
C ASP A 39 6.74 8.75 5.21
N ARG A 40 6.58 9.96 4.68
CA ARG A 40 6.75 10.23 3.25
C ARG A 40 8.17 9.97 2.75
N GLN A 41 9.19 10.33 3.54
CA GLN A 41 10.59 10.12 3.14
C GLN A 41 10.96 8.65 3.21
N GLU A 42 10.42 7.94 4.20
CA GLU A 42 10.58 6.50 4.33
C GLU A 42 10.06 5.76 3.09
N VAL A 43 8.84 6.10 2.64
CA VAL A 43 8.25 5.48 1.44
C VAL A 43 9.06 5.85 0.19
N LYS A 44 9.52 7.10 0.06
CA LYS A 44 10.37 7.50 -1.07
C LYS A 44 11.68 6.71 -1.14
N ALA A 45 12.32 6.49 -0.01
CA ALA A 45 13.55 5.71 0.08
C ALA A 45 13.32 4.23 -0.28
N ALA A 46 12.19 3.66 0.17
CA ALA A 46 11.83 2.28 -0.14
C ALA A 46 11.29 2.07 -1.56
N TRP A 47 10.78 3.14 -2.19
CA TRP A 47 10.06 3.07 -3.47
C TRP A 47 10.76 2.27 -4.58
N PRO A 48 12.08 2.44 -4.83
CA PRO A 48 12.77 1.70 -5.87
C PRO A 48 12.72 0.18 -5.69
N HIS A 49 12.49 -0.31 -4.47
CA HIS A 49 12.50 -1.72 -4.13
C HIS A 49 11.11 -2.36 -4.09
N ILE A 50 10.06 -1.58 -3.83
CA ILE A 50 8.71 -2.12 -3.60
C ILE A 50 7.73 -1.85 -4.74
N LYS A 51 7.98 -0.81 -5.56
CA LYS A 51 6.98 -0.32 -6.53
C LYS A 51 6.54 -1.38 -7.55
N ASP A 52 7.38 -2.34 -7.90
CA ASP A 52 7.06 -3.33 -8.93
C ASP A 52 6.22 -4.49 -8.39
N GLU A 53 6.07 -4.57 -7.06
CA GLU A 53 5.24 -5.57 -6.39
C GLU A 53 3.83 -5.03 -6.04
N ILE A 54 3.69 -3.71 -5.94
CA ILE A 54 2.44 -2.99 -5.65
C ILE A 54 1.50 -3.07 -6.86
N ASP A 55 0.19 -3.18 -6.61
CA ASP A 55 -0.84 -3.15 -7.64
C ASP A 55 -0.64 -1.91 -8.54
N PRO A 56 -0.68 -2.05 -9.87
CA PRO A 56 -0.41 -0.95 -10.79
C PRO A 56 -1.28 0.31 -10.56
N TRP A 57 -2.49 0.16 -10.03
CA TRP A 57 -3.39 1.28 -9.75
C TRP A 57 -3.05 1.95 -8.42
N THR A 58 -2.76 1.17 -7.38
CA THR A 58 -2.28 1.68 -6.09
C THR A 58 -0.95 2.41 -6.27
N ARG A 59 -0.02 1.82 -7.01
CA ARG A 59 1.28 2.40 -7.35
C ARG A 59 1.17 3.82 -7.91
N ARG A 60 0.29 4.01 -8.89
CA ARG A 60 0.06 5.33 -9.52
C ARG A 60 -0.50 6.36 -8.54
N ALA A 61 -1.44 5.94 -7.68
CA ALA A 61 -2.01 6.81 -6.66
C ALA A 61 -0.95 7.24 -5.64
N ILE A 62 -0.11 6.31 -5.19
CA ILE A 62 0.99 6.62 -4.27
C ILE A 62 2.03 7.51 -4.95
N GLU A 63 2.38 7.28 -6.22
CA GLU A 63 3.28 8.18 -6.96
C GLU A 63 2.76 9.61 -7.01
N TYR A 64 1.45 9.77 -7.25
CA TYR A 64 0.83 11.09 -7.22
C TYR A 64 0.92 11.73 -5.83
N VAL A 65 0.66 10.98 -4.75
CA VAL A 65 0.79 11.50 -3.36
C VAL A 65 2.25 11.86 -3.02
N LEU A 66 3.21 11.05 -3.47
CA LEU A 66 4.62 11.21 -3.14
C LEU A 66 5.32 12.29 -3.97
N TRP A 67 4.97 12.47 -5.24
CA TRP A 67 5.68 13.39 -6.16
C TRP A 67 4.79 14.44 -6.81
N GLY A 68 3.47 14.38 -6.67
CA GLY A 68 2.53 15.35 -7.25
C GLY A 68 2.44 15.27 -8.78
N THR A 69 2.97 14.21 -9.40
CA THR A 69 3.05 14.08 -10.86
C THR A 69 1.71 13.65 -11.45
N THR A 70 1.04 14.57 -12.15
CA THR A 70 -0.26 14.33 -12.81
C THR A 70 -0.15 13.31 -13.95
N SER A 71 1.04 13.14 -14.54
CA SER A 71 1.31 12.15 -15.58
C SER A 71 1.15 10.70 -15.11
N SER A 72 1.15 10.45 -13.80
CA SER A 72 0.87 9.12 -13.23
C SER A 72 -0.63 8.80 -13.20
N LEU A 73 -1.50 9.80 -13.38
CA LEU A 73 -2.96 9.62 -13.40
C LEU A 73 -3.46 9.36 -14.83
N PRO A 74 -4.38 8.39 -15.03
CA PRO A 74 -4.97 8.18 -16.33
C PRO A 74 -5.79 9.42 -16.77
N ALA A 75 -5.72 9.76 -18.05
CA ALA A 75 -6.44 10.91 -18.62
C ALA A 75 -7.98 10.80 -18.51
N ASN A 76 -8.50 9.61 -18.20
CA ASN A 76 -9.92 9.41 -17.92
C ASN A 76 -10.18 9.48 -16.39
N LEU A 77 -11.08 10.37 -15.98
CA LEU A 77 -11.46 10.57 -14.57
C LEU A 77 -12.38 9.46 -14.03
N THR A 78 -12.71 8.43 -14.83
CA THR A 78 -13.43 7.24 -14.33
C THR A 78 -12.62 6.46 -13.27
N TRP A 79 -11.33 6.81 -13.14
CA TRP A 79 -10.36 6.36 -12.14
C TRP A 79 -10.91 6.26 -10.71
N TRP A 80 -11.61 7.26 -10.20
CA TRP A 80 -12.15 7.23 -8.82
C TRP A 80 -13.38 6.34 -8.64
N ASN A 81 -14.09 6.04 -9.73
CA ASN A 81 -15.40 5.37 -9.68
C ASN A 81 -15.31 3.85 -9.79
N LYS A 82 -14.11 3.27 -9.96
CA LYS A 82 -13.92 1.81 -10.09
C LYS A 82 -13.70 1.08 -8.78
N ARG A 83 -13.41 1.77 -7.67
CA ARG A 83 -13.38 1.11 -6.36
C ARG A 83 -14.82 0.81 -5.95
N PRO A 84 -15.17 -0.45 -5.60
CA PRO A 84 -16.47 -0.72 -5.03
C PRO A 84 -16.64 0.17 -3.79
N LYS A 85 -17.75 0.91 -3.71
CA LYS A 85 -18.07 1.65 -2.49
C LYS A 85 -18.21 0.61 -1.39
N THR A 86 -17.32 0.62 -0.41
CA THR A 86 -17.49 -0.18 0.80
C THR A 86 -18.77 0.32 1.47
N THR A 87 -19.88 -0.37 1.23
CA THR A 87 -21.10 -0.13 2.00
C THR A 87 -20.78 -0.59 3.41
N SER A 88 -20.42 0.35 4.29
CA SER A 88 -20.38 0.10 5.72
C SER A 88 -21.81 -0.19 6.15
N SER A 89 -22.23 -1.44 6.05
CA SER A 89 -23.41 -1.93 6.73
C SER A 89 -23.07 -1.91 8.21
N LEU A 90 -23.29 -0.76 8.85
CA LEU A 90 -23.57 -0.74 10.28
C LEU A 90 -24.81 -1.61 10.45
N VAL A 91 -24.55 -2.84 10.86
CA VAL A 91 -25.56 -3.78 11.33
C VAL A 91 -26.25 -3.10 12.50
N GLY A 92 -27.41 -2.52 12.21
CA GLY A 92 -28.42 -2.27 13.21
C GLY A 92 -28.89 -3.62 13.71
N THR A 93 -28.40 -4.04 14.87
CA THR A 93 -29.04 -5.09 15.67
C THR A 93 -29.50 -4.46 16.97
N THR A 94 -30.83 -4.27 16.99
CA THR A 94 -31.79 -4.30 18.10
C THR A 94 -31.57 -3.39 19.30
#